data_AF-A0A351MBA8-F1
#
_entry.id   AF-A0A351MBA8-F1
#
_cell.length_a   1.000
_cell.length_b   1.000
_cell.length_c   1.000
_cell.angle_alpha   90.00
_cell.angle_beta   90.00
_cell.angle_gamma   90.00
#
_symmetry.space_group_name_H-M   'P 1'
#
loop_
_entity.id
_entity.type
_entity.pdbx_description
1 polymer ?
#
loop_
_entity_poly.entity_id
_entity_poly.type
_entity_poly.pdbx_seq_one_letter_code
_entity_poly.pdbx_strand_id
1 'polypeptide(L)'
;EATGYIVAQFLCELAEQELAEGRVNQARRTLKRALLADAGCARASLIEARVLLDAGEEREALRPLRRIERQDLAFMAEALPLLARAHTALGQQDEFERYLATLSGTPAGVPAALMLAELKAAREGTALALDCLGAELATRPSLRGVEQLLRYALPAVSVGPISALRQVQDQVHALVRKRHGYRCGRCGFRARTLHWLCPSCKRWNEIKPLQGNEHD
;
A
#
# COMPACT_ATOMS: atom_id res chain seq x y z
N GLU A 1 -23.55 -8.90 -18.23
CA GLU A 1 -22.96 -8.37 -16.98
C GLU A 1 -21.72 -9.12 -16.47
N ALA A 2 -21.27 -10.24 -17.06
CA ALA A 2 -20.11 -11.00 -16.54
C ALA A 2 -18.71 -10.56 -17.04
N THR A 3 -18.61 -9.65 -18.01
CA THR A 3 -17.34 -9.30 -18.67
C THR A 3 -16.78 -7.91 -18.33
N GLY A 4 -17.54 -7.07 -17.61
CA GLY A 4 -17.15 -5.68 -17.31
C GLY A 4 -15.79 -5.56 -16.62
N TYR A 5 -15.53 -6.43 -15.63
CA TYR A 5 -14.25 -6.45 -14.91
C TYR A 5 -13.07 -6.79 -15.83
N ILE A 6 -13.22 -7.73 -16.77
CA ILE A 6 -12.16 -8.09 -17.74
C ILE A 6 -11.90 -6.92 -18.68
N VAL A 7 -12.98 -6.29 -19.19
CA VAL A 7 -12.87 -5.12 -20.07
C VAL A 7 -12.13 -3.99 -19.36
N ALA A 8 -12.45 -3.71 -18.09
CA ALA A 8 -11.75 -2.71 -17.31
C ALA A 8 -10.26 -3.01 -17.17
N GLN A 9 -9.86 -4.27 -16.99
CA GLN A 9 -8.45 -4.67 -16.90
C GLN A 9 -7.71 -4.48 -18.23
N PHE A 10 -8.32 -4.86 -19.35
CA PHE A 10 -7.72 -4.58 -20.66
C PHE A 10 -7.61 -3.08 -20.96
N LEU A 11 -8.61 -2.29 -20.56
CA LEU A 11 -8.53 -0.84 -20.66
C LEU A 11 -7.43 -0.26 -19.76
N CYS A 12 -7.15 -0.85 -18.60
CA CYS A 12 -6.00 -0.46 -17.78
C CYS A 12 -4.67 -0.78 -18.46
N GLU A 13 -4.53 -1.95 -19.11
CA GLU A 13 -3.32 -2.26 -19.90
C GLU A 13 -3.13 -1.26 -21.05
N LEU A 14 -4.20 -0.93 -21.78
CA LEU A 14 -4.16 0.06 -22.85
C LEU A 14 -3.77 1.45 -22.32
N ALA A 15 -4.30 1.85 -21.17
CA ALA A 15 -3.96 3.13 -20.55
C ALA A 15 -2.47 3.20 -20.16
N GLU A 16 -1.89 2.14 -19.60
CA GLU A 16 -0.46 2.06 -19.28
C GLU A 16 0.42 2.15 -20.54
N GLN A 17 0.01 1.50 -21.64
CA GLN A 17 0.69 1.63 -22.94
C GLN A 17 0.63 3.08 -23.46
N GLU A 18 -0.56 3.69 -23.43
CA GLU A 18 -0.76 5.09 -23.81
C GLU A 18 0.12 6.03 -22.97
N LEU A 19 0.28 5.78 -21.66
CA LEU A 19 1.18 6.54 -20.80
C LEU A 19 2.66 6.35 -21.17
N ALA A 20 3.09 5.12 -21.42
CA ALA A 20 4.45 4.82 -21.86
C ALA A 20 4.81 5.50 -23.19
N GLU A 21 3.81 5.73 -24.05
CA GLU A 21 3.94 6.44 -25.32
C GLU A 21 3.70 7.97 -25.19
N GLY A 22 3.56 8.50 -23.97
CA GLY A 22 3.37 9.93 -23.69
C GLY A 22 1.97 10.47 -24.00
N ARG A 23 1.01 9.61 -24.35
CA ARG A 23 -0.37 9.97 -24.70
C ARG A 23 -1.27 10.12 -23.46
N VAL A 24 -0.88 10.99 -22.54
CA VAL A 24 -1.53 11.16 -21.22
C VAL A 24 -3.03 11.46 -21.32
N ASN A 25 -3.43 12.37 -22.22
CA ASN A 25 -4.85 12.72 -22.41
C ASN A 25 -5.69 11.54 -22.91
N GLN A 26 -5.09 10.66 -23.71
CA GLN A 26 -5.75 9.45 -24.18
C GLN A 26 -5.92 8.46 -23.02
N ALA A 27 -4.84 8.23 -22.25
CA ALA A 27 -4.86 7.37 -21.08
C ALA A 27 -5.93 7.79 -20.07
N ARG A 28 -6.08 9.09 -19.77
CA ARG A 28 -7.15 9.61 -18.90
C ARG A 28 -8.56 9.24 -19.42
N ARG A 29 -8.80 9.30 -20.73
CA ARG A 29 -10.09 8.88 -21.33
C ARG A 29 -10.27 7.36 -21.26
N THR A 30 -9.21 6.60 -21.49
CA THR A 30 -9.22 5.14 -21.41
C THR A 30 -9.51 4.65 -19.98
N LEU A 31 -8.93 5.30 -18.96
CA LEU A 31 -9.22 5.01 -17.55
C LEU A 31 -10.67 5.31 -17.16
N LYS A 32 -11.24 6.42 -17.66
CA LYS A 32 -12.68 6.70 -17.48
C LYS A 32 -13.55 5.58 -18.06
N ARG A 33 -13.20 5.06 -19.25
CA ARG A 33 -13.89 3.91 -19.83
C ARG A 33 -13.72 2.64 -18.99
N ALA A 34 -12.55 2.43 -18.40
CA ALA A 34 -12.31 1.29 -17.50
C ALA A 34 -13.24 1.33 -16.28
N LEU A 35 -13.36 2.50 -15.64
CA LEU A 35 -14.25 2.70 -14.48
C LEU A 35 -15.74 2.67 -14.83
N LEU A 36 -16.11 3.01 -16.06
CA LEU A 36 -17.47 2.80 -16.57
C LEU A 36 -17.78 1.32 -16.80
N ALA A 37 -16.80 0.54 -17.26
CA ALA A 37 -16.95 -0.90 -17.45
C ALA A 37 -16.98 -1.66 -16.11
N ASP A 38 -16.22 -1.19 -15.12
CA ASP A 38 -16.19 -1.72 -13.76
C ASP A 38 -15.85 -0.62 -12.75
N ALA A 39 -16.87 -0.14 -12.04
CA ALA A 39 -16.71 0.85 -10.99
C ALA A 39 -15.88 0.32 -9.79
N GLY A 40 -15.78 -1.00 -9.64
CA GLY A 40 -14.97 -1.70 -8.65
C GLY A 40 -13.49 -1.84 -8.99
N CYS A 41 -13.03 -1.33 -10.14
CA CYS A 41 -11.65 -1.52 -10.59
C CYS A 41 -10.65 -0.64 -9.81
N ALA A 42 -10.08 -1.19 -8.73
CA ALA A 42 -9.04 -0.54 -7.92
C ALA A 42 -7.79 -0.19 -8.74
N ARG A 43 -7.40 -1.05 -9.69
CA ARG A 43 -6.29 -0.79 -10.62
C ARG A 43 -6.49 0.52 -11.38
N ALA A 44 -7.67 0.74 -11.96
CA ALA A 44 -7.95 1.94 -12.72
C ALA A 44 -7.82 3.20 -11.85
N SER A 45 -8.30 3.15 -10.60
CA SER A 45 -8.15 4.24 -9.63
C SER A 45 -6.68 4.49 -9.24
N LEU A 46 -5.86 3.45 -9.08
CA LEU A 46 -4.42 3.59 -8.81
C LEU A 46 -3.68 4.28 -9.97
N ILE A 47 -3.97 3.89 -11.21
CA ILE A 47 -3.37 4.50 -12.40
C ILE A 47 -3.86 5.94 -12.54
N GLU A 48 -5.17 6.18 -12.39
CA GLU A 48 -5.78 7.52 -12.41
C GLU A 48 -5.09 8.44 -11.40
N ALA A 49 -4.91 7.99 -10.16
CA ALA A 49 -4.23 8.76 -9.12
C ALA A 49 -2.76 9.08 -9.46
N ARG A 50 -2.03 8.11 -10.03
CA ARG A 50 -0.64 8.31 -10.48
C ARG A 50 -0.56 9.44 -11.50
N VAL A 51 -1.41 9.37 -12.53
CA VAL A 51 -1.47 10.33 -13.63
C VAL A 51 -1.82 11.75 -13.16
N LEU A 52 -2.72 11.86 -12.18
CA LEU A 52 -3.08 13.16 -11.59
C LEU A 52 -1.90 13.75 -10.79
N LEU A 53 -1.29 12.94 -9.92
CA LEU A 53 -0.15 13.39 -9.12
C LEU A 53 1.07 13.76 -9.98
N ASP A 54 1.34 13.00 -11.03
CA ASP A 54 2.47 13.29 -11.93
C ASP A 54 2.22 14.57 -12.77
N ALA A 55 0.96 15.03 -12.84
CA ALA A 55 0.58 16.31 -13.44
C ALA A 55 0.51 17.47 -12.43
N GLY A 56 0.82 17.25 -11.15
CA GLY A 56 0.67 18.26 -10.10
C GLY A 56 -0.79 18.56 -9.73
N GLU A 57 -1.70 17.60 -9.98
CA GLU A 57 -3.12 17.69 -9.65
C GLU A 57 -3.40 16.96 -8.32
N GLU A 58 -2.68 17.28 -7.23
CA GLU A 58 -2.66 16.45 -6.02
C GLU A 58 -4.01 16.39 -5.30
N ARG A 59 -4.74 17.50 -5.28
CA ARG A 59 -6.09 17.56 -4.69
C ARG A 59 -7.07 16.65 -5.43
N GLU A 60 -6.93 16.55 -6.75
CA GLU A 60 -7.79 15.72 -7.58
C GLU A 60 -7.46 14.24 -7.42
N ALA A 61 -6.17 13.92 -7.21
CA ALA A 61 -5.69 12.56 -6.97
C ALA A 61 -6.26 11.92 -5.68
N LEU A 62 -6.63 12.72 -4.67
CA LEU A 62 -7.24 12.19 -3.45
C LEU A 62 -8.54 11.45 -3.71
N ARG A 63 -9.31 11.85 -4.73
CA ARG A 63 -10.61 11.24 -5.04
C ARG A 63 -10.50 9.78 -5.51
N PRO A 64 -9.71 9.44 -6.54
CA PRO A 64 -9.52 8.04 -6.92
C PRO A 64 -8.84 7.22 -5.83
N LEU A 65 -7.91 7.81 -5.06
CA LEU A 65 -7.26 7.09 -3.95
C LEU A 65 -8.24 6.67 -2.86
N ARG A 66 -9.12 7.59 -2.41
CA ARG A 66 -10.18 7.26 -1.44
C ARG A 66 -11.23 6.30 -1.99
N ARG A 67 -11.41 6.24 -3.32
CA ARG A 67 -12.31 5.27 -3.96
C ARG A 67 -11.86 3.82 -3.70
N ILE A 68 -10.54 3.59 -3.58
CA ILE A 68 -9.96 2.24 -3.44
C ILE A 68 -10.47 1.53 -2.18
N GLU A 69 -10.70 2.26 -1.09
CA GLU A 69 -11.27 1.69 0.15
C GLU A 69 -12.57 0.92 -0.09
N ARG A 70 -13.41 1.42 -1.00
CA ARG A 70 -14.71 0.81 -1.36
C ARG A 70 -14.61 -0.21 -2.49
N GLN A 71 -13.57 -0.08 -3.33
CA GLN A 71 -13.34 -0.99 -4.45
C GLN A 71 -12.70 -2.29 -3.98
N ASP A 72 -11.59 -2.20 -3.27
CA ASP A 72 -10.89 -3.35 -2.68
C ASP A 72 -9.86 -2.87 -1.65
N LEU A 73 -10.22 -3.01 -0.38
CA LEU A 73 -9.43 -2.56 0.77
C LEU A 73 -8.02 -3.15 0.79
N ALA A 74 -7.80 -4.33 0.20
CA ALA A 74 -6.47 -4.95 0.16
C ALA A 74 -5.43 -4.10 -0.60
N PHE A 75 -5.88 -3.27 -1.56
CA PHE A 75 -5.01 -2.39 -2.33
C PHE A 75 -4.72 -1.05 -1.65
N MET A 76 -5.22 -0.82 -0.43
CA MET A 76 -4.86 0.37 0.33
C MET A 76 -3.36 0.45 0.61
N ALA A 77 -2.67 -0.69 0.74
CA ALA A 77 -1.21 -0.72 0.85
C ALA A 77 -0.51 -0.01 -0.34
N GLU A 78 -1.08 -0.10 -1.54
CA GLU A 78 -0.56 0.55 -2.76
C GLU A 78 -1.02 2.01 -2.88
N ALA A 79 -2.18 2.34 -2.33
CA ALA A 79 -2.72 3.70 -2.33
C ALA A 79 -2.04 4.62 -1.30
N LEU A 80 -1.62 4.07 -0.16
CA LEU A 80 -1.05 4.82 0.96
C LEU A 80 0.17 5.68 0.59
N PRO A 81 1.18 5.18 -0.15
CA PRO A 81 2.30 6.02 -0.59
C PRO A 81 1.86 7.18 -1.49
N LEU A 82 0.82 6.98 -2.31
CA LEU A 82 0.28 8.02 -3.19
C LEU A 82 -0.52 9.06 -2.39
N LEU A 83 -1.28 8.63 -1.38
CA LEU A 83 -1.97 9.52 -0.44
C LEU A 83 -0.97 10.36 0.35
N ALA A 84 0.11 9.74 0.85
CA ALA A 84 1.17 10.46 1.54
C ALA A 84 1.78 11.54 0.64
N ARG A 85 2.11 11.19 -0.61
CA ARG A 85 2.62 12.14 -1.60
C ARG A 85 1.67 13.31 -1.82
N ALA A 86 0.37 13.03 -1.99
CA ALA A 86 -0.66 14.04 -2.20
C ALA A 86 -0.80 14.98 -0.98
N HIS A 87 -0.93 14.42 0.22
CA HIS A 87 -1.12 15.21 1.44
C HIS A 87 0.11 16.05 1.80
N THR A 88 1.31 15.53 1.58
CA THR A 88 2.56 16.30 1.76
C THR A 88 2.61 17.50 0.82
N ALA A 89 2.31 17.32 -0.47
CA ALA A 89 2.30 18.42 -1.44
C ALA A 89 1.25 19.50 -1.11
N LEU A 90 0.11 19.09 -0.54
CA LEU A 90 -0.96 20.00 -0.11
C LEU A 90 -0.72 20.63 1.27
N GLY A 91 0.31 20.23 2.01
CA GLY A 91 0.55 20.66 3.39
C GLY A 91 -0.52 20.16 4.39
N GLN A 92 -1.21 19.07 4.08
CA GLN A 92 -2.37 18.54 4.82
C GLN A 92 -2.00 17.35 5.72
N GLN A 93 -0.88 17.44 6.43
CA GLN A 93 -0.33 16.30 7.19
C GLN A 93 -1.21 15.89 8.38
N ASP A 94 -1.80 16.86 9.10
CA ASP A 94 -2.73 16.59 10.20
C ASP A 94 -4.02 15.89 9.73
N GLU A 95 -4.48 16.16 8.51
CA GLU A 95 -5.61 15.44 7.91
C GLU A 95 -5.22 14.00 7.58
N PHE A 96 -4.02 13.82 7.02
CA PHE A 96 -3.53 12.51 6.65
C PHE A 96 -3.33 11.61 7.87
N GLU A 97 -2.75 12.13 8.97
CA GLU A 97 -2.60 11.38 10.23
C GLU A 97 -3.96 10.90 10.78
N ARG A 98 -4.99 11.75 10.77
CA ARG A 98 -6.36 11.39 11.19
C ARG A 98 -6.98 10.32 10.30
N TYR A 99 -6.74 10.44 9.00
CA TYR A 99 -7.18 9.43 8.03
C TYR A 99 -6.50 8.08 8.26
N LEU A 100 -5.17 8.07 8.46
CA LEU A 100 -4.41 6.85 8.78
C LEU A 100 -4.88 6.20 10.08
N ALA A 101 -5.17 6.99 11.11
CA ALA A 101 -5.71 6.49 12.39
C ALA A 101 -7.11 5.85 12.23
N THR A 102 -7.91 6.35 11.29
CA THR A 102 -9.21 5.74 10.96
C THR A 102 -9.00 4.43 10.20
N LEU A 103 -8.11 4.43 9.20
CA LEU A 103 -7.83 3.28 8.36
C LEU A 103 -7.12 2.15 9.12
N SER A 104 -6.29 2.49 10.11
CA SER A 104 -5.60 1.50 10.96
C SER A 104 -6.60 0.65 11.75
N GLY A 105 -7.78 1.17 12.09
CA GLY A 105 -8.85 0.41 12.74
C GLY A 105 -9.51 -0.68 11.86
N THR A 106 -9.19 -0.73 10.57
CA THR A 106 -9.77 -1.71 9.63
C THR A 106 -8.97 -3.03 9.58
N PRO A 107 -9.54 -4.15 9.08
CA PRO A 107 -8.81 -5.41 8.95
C PRO A 107 -7.54 -5.33 8.09
N ALA A 108 -7.50 -4.45 7.09
CA ALA A 108 -6.32 -4.21 6.26
C ALA A 108 -5.49 -2.99 6.72
N GLY A 109 -5.66 -2.59 7.98
CA GLY A 109 -5.13 -1.35 8.54
C GLY A 109 -3.66 -1.38 8.94
N VAL A 110 -2.99 -2.55 8.94
CA VAL A 110 -1.57 -2.66 9.37
C VAL A 110 -0.66 -1.71 8.60
N PRO A 111 -0.68 -1.63 7.26
CA PRO A 111 0.15 -0.67 6.53
C PRO A 111 -0.12 0.80 6.92
N ALA A 112 -1.38 1.13 7.23
CA ALA A 112 -1.75 2.47 7.69
C ALA A 112 -1.21 2.77 9.10
N ALA A 113 -1.26 1.79 10.01
CA ALA A 113 -0.68 1.90 11.34
C ALA A 113 0.85 2.10 11.31
N LEU A 114 1.55 1.33 10.46
CA LEU A 114 3.00 1.46 10.27
C LEU A 114 3.38 2.83 9.71
N MET A 115 2.64 3.32 8.71
CA MET A 115 2.85 4.66 8.14
C MET A 115 2.55 5.76 9.17
N LEU A 116 1.49 5.63 9.96
CA LEU A 116 1.17 6.59 11.02
C LEU A 116 2.30 6.67 12.05
N ALA A 117 2.82 5.52 12.49
CA ALA A 117 3.94 5.48 13.42
C ALA A 117 5.20 6.15 12.83
N GLU A 118 5.45 6.01 11.53
CA GLU A 118 6.56 6.67 10.84
C GLU A 118 6.41 8.19 10.80
N LEU A 119 5.19 8.70 10.50
CA LEU A 119 4.90 10.13 10.53
C LEU A 119 5.06 10.72 11.93
N LYS A 120 4.57 10.01 12.97
CA LYS A 120 4.73 10.42 14.36
C LYS A 120 6.19 10.43 14.80
N ALA A 121 6.96 9.42 14.42
CA ALA A 121 8.40 9.38 14.69
C ALA A 121 9.13 10.61 14.12
N ALA A 122 8.77 11.03 12.90
CA ALA A 122 9.38 12.16 12.23
C ALA A 122 9.02 13.51 12.88
N ARG A 123 7.82 13.64 13.45
CA ARG A 123 7.31 14.90 14.01
C ARG A 123 7.59 15.07 15.51
N GLU A 124 7.43 14.00 16.28
CA GLU A 124 7.37 14.02 17.75
C GLU A 124 8.49 13.18 18.40
N GLY A 125 9.34 12.54 17.58
CA GLY A 125 10.39 11.64 18.03
C GLY A 125 9.92 10.19 18.20
N THR A 126 10.86 9.30 18.48
CA THR A 126 10.64 7.84 18.40
C THR A 126 9.82 7.27 19.55
N ALA A 127 9.68 7.97 20.68
CA ALA A 127 9.00 7.44 21.87
C ALA A 127 7.52 7.09 21.58
N LEU A 128 6.74 8.04 21.05
CA LEU A 128 5.33 7.79 20.70
C LEU A 128 5.18 6.75 19.59
N ALA A 129 6.13 6.70 18.66
CA ALA A 129 6.12 5.70 17.61
C ALA A 129 6.34 4.28 18.17
N LEU A 130 7.21 4.12 19.16
CA LEU A 130 7.44 2.84 19.85
C LEU A 130 6.19 2.36 20.59
N ASP A 131 5.50 3.26 21.31
CA ASP A 131 4.25 2.93 22.00
C ASP A 131 3.16 2.51 21.01
N CYS A 132 2.97 3.26 19.92
CA CYS A 132 2.00 2.93 18.88
C CYS A 132 2.30 1.58 18.23
N LEU A 133 3.57 1.33 17.86
CA LEU A 133 3.99 0.07 17.23
C LEU A 133 3.86 -1.10 18.19
N GLY A 134 4.16 -0.91 19.48
CA GLY A 134 4.00 -1.93 20.51
C GLY A 134 2.54 -2.36 20.65
N ALA A 135 1.61 -1.41 20.75
CA ALA A 135 0.18 -1.68 20.81
C ALA A 135 -0.34 -2.36 19.54
N GLU A 136 0.10 -1.89 18.36
CA GLU A 136 -0.25 -2.50 17.08
C GLU A 136 0.27 -3.94 16.97
N LEU A 137 1.52 -4.20 17.32
CA LEU A 137 2.11 -5.54 17.27
C LEU A 137 1.50 -6.51 18.28
N ALA A 138 1.03 -6.01 19.42
CA ALA A 138 0.32 -6.83 20.40
C ALA A 138 -1.05 -7.32 19.88
N THR A 139 -1.68 -6.54 18.99
CA THR A 139 -3.00 -6.89 18.42
C THR A 139 -2.90 -7.59 17.06
N ARG A 140 -1.99 -7.14 16.19
CA ARG A 140 -1.75 -7.64 14.83
C ARG A 140 -0.26 -7.78 14.56
N PRO A 141 0.35 -8.89 15.01
CA PRO A 141 1.78 -9.15 14.78
C PRO A 141 2.13 -9.11 13.29
N SER A 142 3.19 -8.39 12.93
CA SER A 142 3.70 -8.37 11.56
C SER A 142 5.22 -8.20 11.53
N LEU A 143 5.89 -8.94 10.64
CA LEU A 143 7.35 -8.84 10.50
C LEU A 143 7.83 -7.43 10.15
N ARG A 144 7.07 -6.69 9.33
CA ARG A 144 7.36 -5.28 9.01
C ARG A 144 7.21 -4.38 10.23
N GLY A 145 6.21 -4.61 11.08
CA GLY A 145 6.08 -3.87 12.32
C GLY A 145 7.22 -4.16 13.28
N VAL A 146 7.66 -5.42 13.40
CA VAL A 146 8.82 -5.80 14.23
C VAL A 146 10.10 -5.15 13.70
N GLU A 147 10.33 -5.18 12.38
CA GLU A 147 11.45 -4.49 11.74
C GLU A 147 11.46 -2.99 12.06
N GLN A 148 10.30 -2.34 11.95
CA GLN A 148 10.15 -0.92 12.24
C GLN A 148 10.33 -0.60 13.74
N LEU A 149 9.83 -1.46 14.63
CA LEU A 149 10.04 -1.35 16.07
C LEU A 149 11.54 -1.42 16.41
N LEU A 150 12.25 -2.43 15.88
CA LEU A 150 13.69 -2.59 16.08
C LEU A 150 14.46 -1.37 15.55
N ARG A 151 14.06 -0.83 14.39
CA ARG A 151 14.65 0.37 13.79
C ARG A 151 14.59 1.59 14.73
N TYR A 152 13.50 1.77 15.48
CA TYR A 152 13.37 2.88 16.43
C TYR A 152 13.91 2.58 17.83
N ALA A 153 13.86 1.32 18.27
CA ALA A 153 14.28 0.93 19.62
C ALA A 153 15.80 0.83 19.76
N LEU A 154 16.49 0.22 18.79
CA LEU A 154 17.94 -0.03 18.89
C LEU A 154 18.78 1.23 19.15
N PRO A 155 18.54 2.38 18.48
CA PRO A 155 19.29 3.60 18.73
C PRO A 155 19.20 4.11 20.17
N ALA A 156 18.12 3.79 20.89
CA ALA A 156 17.91 4.20 22.28
C ALA A 156 18.58 3.25 23.31
N VAL A 157 19.06 2.08 22.89
CA VAL A 157 19.71 1.11 23.79
C VAL A 157 21.18 1.49 23.99
N SER A 158 21.52 1.91 25.21
CA SER A 158 22.91 2.27 25.59
C SER A 158 23.66 1.15 26.32
N VAL A 159 22.95 0.24 26.99
CA VAL A 159 23.52 -0.87 27.78
C VAL A 159 22.79 -2.16 27.44
N GLY A 160 23.52 -3.26 27.28
CA GLY A 160 22.96 -4.59 27.03
C GLY A 160 23.55 -5.28 25.78
N PRO A 161 22.93 -6.37 25.29
CA PRO A 161 23.45 -7.18 24.20
C PRO A 161 23.17 -6.55 22.83
N ILE A 162 23.65 -5.32 22.61
CA ILE A 162 23.40 -4.52 21.39
C ILE A 162 23.81 -5.29 20.12
N SER A 163 24.92 -6.02 20.15
CA SER A 163 25.38 -6.85 19.02
C SER A 163 24.39 -7.94 18.66
N ALA A 164 23.82 -8.63 19.65
CA ALA A 164 22.80 -9.65 19.42
C ALA A 164 21.50 -9.03 18.89
N LEU A 165 21.10 -7.87 19.40
CA LEU A 165 19.92 -7.14 18.91
C LEU A 165 20.08 -6.68 17.45
N ARG A 166 21.27 -6.22 17.06
CA ARG A 166 21.60 -5.91 15.66
C ARG A 166 21.54 -7.15 14.78
N GLN A 167 22.08 -8.28 15.25
CA GLN A 167 21.97 -9.53 14.51
C GLN A 167 20.50 -9.95 14.30
N VAL A 168 19.64 -9.80 15.32
CA VAL A 168 18.20 -10.03 15.19
C VAL A 168 17.58 -9.09 14.16
N GLN A 169 17.91 -7.79 14.20
CA GLN A 169 17.45 -6.81 13.21
C GLN A 169 17.85 -7.23 11.78
N ASP A 170 19.09 -7.67 11.56
CA ASP A 170 19.57 -8.12 10.26
C ASP A 170 18.81 -9.35 9.75
N GLN A 171 18.53 -10.32 10.64
CA GLN A 171 17.74 -11.50 10.29
C GLN A 171 16.29 -11.13 9.95
N VAL A 172 15.66 -10.28 10.75
CA VAL A 172 14.30 -9.78 10.50
C VAL A 172 14.24 -9.04 9.15
N HIS A 173 15.21 -8.16 8.88
CA HIS A 173 15.32 -7.45 7.61
C HIS A 173 15.46 -8.43 6.43
N ALA A 174 16.29 -9.45 6.56
CA ALA A 174 16.45 -10.49 5.53
C ALA A 174 15.15 -11.28 5.28
N LEU A 175 14.38 -11.59 6.33
CA LEU A 175 13.08 -12.24 6.22
C LEU A 175 12.05 -11.35 5.50
N VAL A 176 11.98 -10.06 5.87
CA VAL A 176 11.09 -9.11 5.22
C VAL A 176 11.42 -8.99 3.73
N ARG A 177 12.70 -8.91 3.35
CA ARG A 177 13.13 -8.83 1.94
C ARG A 177 12.86 -10.09 1.13
N LYS A 178 12.91 -11.27 1.75
CA LYS A 178 12.65 -12.56 1.07
C LYS A 178 11.15 -12.84 0.91
N ARG A 179 10.30 -12.22 1.73
CA ARG A 179 8.85 -12.47 1.76
C ARG A 179 8.19 -12.13 0.42
N HIS A 180 7.32 -13.01 -0.03
CA HIS A 180 6.40 -12.71 -1.12
C HIS A 180 5.34 -11.76 -0.58
N GLY A 181 5.29 -10.52 -1.09
CA GLY A 181 4.32 -9.54 -0.64
C GLY A 181 2.89 -9.82 -1.10
N TYR A 182 2.71 -10.77 -2.03
CA TYR A 182 1.44 -10.97 -2.73
C TYR A 182 1.11 -12.45 -2.90
N ARG A 183 -0.19 -12.77 -2.88
CA ARG A 183 -0.71 -14.12 -3.13
C ARG A 183 -1.99 -14.08 -3.96
N CYS A 184 -2.11 -15.02 -4.88
CA CYS A 184 -3.33 -15.27 -5.62
C CYS A 184 -4.35 -15.99 -4.73
N GLY A 185 -5.51 -15.37 -4.49
CA GLY A 185 -6.62 -15.96 -3.74
C GLY A 185 -7.23 -17.20 -4.41
N ARG A 186 -7.02 -17.37 -5.74
CA ARG A 186 -7.56 -18.50 -6.49
C ARG A 186 -6.66 -19.74 -6.51
N CYS A 187 -5.39 -19.58 -6.88
CA CYS A 187 -4.48 -20.72 -7.08
C CYS A 187 -3.30 -20.77 -6.10
N GLY A 188 -3.19 -19.80 -5.19
CA GLY A 188 -2.12 -19.74 -4.21
C GLY A 188 -0.75 -19.31 -4.74
N PHE A 189 -0.64 -18.94 -6.03
CA PHE A 189 0.60 -18.37 -6.59
C PHE A 189 1.09 -17.19 -5.76
N ARG A 190 2.38 -17.15 -5.43
CA ARG A 190 3.02 -16.13 -4.59
C ARG A 190 3.96 -15.28 -5.44
N ALA A 191 3.98 -13.97 -5.19
CA ALA A 191 4.83 -13.03 -5.91
C ALA A 191 5.43 -11.98 -4.98
N ARG A 192 6.58 -11.42 -5.38
CA ARG A 192 7.22 -10.29 -4.70
C ARG A 192 6.66 -8.95 -5.15
N THR A 193 6.17 -8.88 -6.38
CA THR A 193 5.56 -7.71 -7.00
C THR A 193 4.11 -7.99 -7.33
N LEU A 194 3.29 -6.94 -7.40
CA LEU A 194 1.90 -7.07 -7.80
C LEU A 194 1.83 -7.49 -9.28
N HIS A 195 1.00 -8.51 -9.56
CA HIS A 195 0.63 -8.89 -10.91
C HIS A 195 -0.89 -8.82 -11.04
N TRP A 196 -1.40 -7.95 -11.89
CA TRP A 196 -2.84 -7.84 -12.12
C TRP A 196 -3.41 -9.07 -12.81
N LEU A 197 -2.66 -9.69 -13.72
CA LEU A 197 -2.97 -10.99 -14.32
C LEU A 197 -2.12 -12.08 -13.66
N CYS A 198 -2.75 -13.06 -13.01
CA CYS A 198 -2.03 -14.14 -12.36
C CYS A 198 -1.23 -14.96 -13.38
N PRO A 199 0.12 -15.07 -13.26
CA PRO A 199 0.93 -15.85 -14.18
C PRO A 199 0.57 -17.33 -14.23
N SER A 200 0.08 -17.89 -13.11
CA SER A 200 -0.30 -19.29 -12.99
C SER A 200 -1.72 -19.56 -13.51
N CYS A 201 -2.76 -18.98 -12.90
CA CYS A 201 -4.15 -19.31 -13.25
C CYS A 201 -4.80 -18.40 -14.30
N LYS A 202 -4.07 -17.39 -14.80
CA LYS A 202 -4.52 -16.43 -15.82
C LYS A 202 -5.79 -15.66 -15.47
N ARG A 203 -6.09 -15.52 -14.17
CA ARG A 203 -7.19 -14.68 -13.69
C ARG A 203 -6.71 -13.27 -13.36
N TRP A 204 -7.55 -12.30 -13.67
CA TRP A 204 -7.35 -10.90 -13.32
C TRP A 204 -7.74 -10.61 -11.87
N ASN A 205 -7.01 -9.70 -11.25
CA ASN A 205 -7.31 -9.11 -9.94
C ASN A 205 -7.45 -10.11 -8.78
N GLU A 206 -6.86 -11.30 -8.91
CA GLU A 206 -6.87 -12.33 -7.86
C GLU A 206 -5.62 -12.26 -6.96
N ILE A 207 -4.55 -11.59 -7.40
CA ILE A 207 -3.33 -11.42 -6.63
C ILE A 207 -3.46 -10.17 -5.77
N LYS A 208 -3.45 -10.35 -4.46
CA LYS A 208 -3.60 -9.27 -3.48
C LYS A 208 -2.39 -9.21 -2.55
N PRO A 209 -2.10 -8.04 -1.93
CA PRO A 209 -1.12 -7.94 -0.87
C PRO A 209 -1.47 -8.87 0.29
N LEU A 210 -0.46 -9.62 0.77
CA LEU A 210 -0.61 -10.43 1.97
C LEU A 210 -0.92 -9.55 3.17
N GLN A 211 -1.90 -9.97 3.96
CA GLN A 211 -2.22 -9.31 5.23
C GLN A 211 -1.28 -9.84 6.32
N GLY A 212 -0.96 -9.01 7.32
CA GLY A 212 0.09 -9.26 8.32
C GLY A 212 0.02 -10.64 9.00
N ASN A 213 -1.19 -11.19 9.11
CA ASN A 213 -1.54 -12.40 9.87
C ASN A 213 -1.46 -13.68 9.03
N GLU A 214 -1.22 -13.58 7.71
CA GLU A 214 -1.10 -14.75 6.86
C GLU A 214 0.28 -15.37 7.07
N HIS A 215 0.32 -16.35 7.96
CA HIS A 215 1.49 -17.16 8.30
C HIS A 215 2.02 -17.87 7.05
N ASP A 216 3.35 -17.79 6.88
CA ASP A 216 4.11 -18.78 6.11
C ASP A 216 4.25 -20.06 6.91
#